data_AF-A0A519GUD7-F1
#
_entry.id   AF-A0A519GUD7-F1
#
_cell.length_a   1.000
_cell.length_b   1.000
_cell.length_c   1.000
_cell.angle_alpha   90.00
_cell.angle_beta   90.00
_cell.angle_gamma   90.00
#
_symmetry.space_group_name_H-M   'P 1'
#
loop_
_entity.id
_entity.type
_entity.pdbx_description
1 polymer ?
#
loop_
_entity_poly.entity_id
_entity_poly.type
_entity_poly.pdbx_seq_one_letter_code
_entity_poly.pdbx_strand_id
1 'polypeptide(L)'
;MFSGVPNFATALGYTNASWTLKCDLTCGYVCRLLNHMAADGYRQCTPVNDDPSLAAEPFIDFSSGYVQRALHLMPRQGARAPWKLYQNYARDLASLRWGRLDDGVMRFR
;
A
#
# COMPACT_ATOMS: atom_id res chain seq x y z
N MET A 1 10.34 -0.43 -2.51
CA MET A 1 10.40 -1.51 -3.52
C MET A 1 9.35 -1.35 -4.61
N PHE A 2 8.08 -1.04 -4.29
CA PHE A 2 7.02 -0.98 -5.33
C PHE A 2 6.76 0.41 -5.94
N SER A 3 7.33 1.48 -5.37
CA SER A 3 7.29 2.82 -5.99
C SER A 3 7.89 2.76 -7.40
N GLY A 4 7.18 3.34 -8.37
CA GLY A 4 7.58 3.36 -9.77
C GLY A 4 7.20 2.11 -10.58
N VAL A 5 6.64 1.07 -9.95
CA VAL A 5 6.15 -0.12 -10.66
C VAL A 5 4.72 0.14 -11.17
N PRO A 6 4.48 0.09 -12.49
CA PRO A 6 3.17 0.38 -13.05
C PRO A 6 2.19 -0.78 -12.89
N ASN A 7 0.91 -0.46 -12.67
CA ASN A 7 -0.21 -1.42 -12.68
C ASN A 7 0.00 -2.66 -11.79
N PHE A 8 0.69 -2.48 -10.67
CA PHE A 8 1.00 -3.57 -9.74
C PHE A 8 0.25 -3.37 -8.42
N ALA A 9 -0.41 -4.44 -7.97
CA ALA A 9 -1.07 -4.49 -6.68
C ALA A 9 -0.63 -5.75 -5.91
N THR A 10 -0.50 -5.60 -4.59
CA THR A 10 -0.18 -6.70 -3.68
C THR A 10 -1.03 -6.57 -2.43
N ALA A 11 -1.49 -7.69 -1.90
CA ALA A 11 -2.26 -7.74 -0.66
C ALA A 11 -1.46 -8.49 0.40
N LEU A 12 -1.17 -7.80 1.51
CA LEU A 12 -0.63 -8.40 2.72
C LEU A 12 -1.67 -8.29 3.83
N GLY A 13 -1.91 -9.39 4.56
CA GLY A 13 -2.80 -9.38 5.71
C GLY A 13 -2.25 -8.62 6.92
N TYR A 14 -3.11 -8.45 7.92
CA TYR A 14 -2.68 -7.98 9.23
C TYR A 14 -1.81 -9.02 9.94
N THR A 15 -0.87 -8.53 10.73
CA THR A 15 -0.07 -9.38 11.64
C THR A 15 -0.73 -9.57 13.00
N ASN A 16 -1.67 -8.69 13.37
CA ASN A 16 -2.33 -8.62 14.67
C ASN A 16 -3.87 -8.81 14.60
N ALA A 17 -4.42 -9.08 13.42
CA ALA A 17 -5.84 -9.24 13.17
C ALA A 17 -6.07 -10.22 12.01
N SER A 18 -7.33 -10.51 11.67
CA SER A 18 -7.64 -11.44 10.57
C SER A 18 -7.03 -10.96 9.25
N TRP A 19 -6.30 -11.87 8.60
CA TRP A 19 -5.71 -11.66 7.28
C TRP A 19 -6.76 -11.20 6.24
N THR A 20 -7.94 -11.82 6.28
CA THR A 20 -9.01 -11.57 5.30
C THR A 20 -9.53 -10.14 5.33
N LEU A 21 -9.49 -9.46 6.49
CA LEU A 21 -9.95 -8.08 6.62
C LEU A 21 -9.11 -7.12 5.77
N LYS A 22 -7.78 -7.26 5.78
CA LYS A 22 -6.90 -6.38 5.00
C LYS A 22 -6.96 -6.71 3.51
N CYS A 23 -7.07 -8.00 3.17
CA CYS A 23 -7.24 -8.42 1.79
C CYS A 23 -8.53 -7.85 1.17
N ASP A 24 -9.66 -7.89 1.89
CA ASP A 24 -10.91 -7.31 1.40
C ASP A 24 -10.79 -5.81 1.12
N LEU A 25 -10.19 -5.05 2.05
CA LEU A 25 -9.92 -3.62 1.84
C LEU A 25 -9.02 -3.35 0.62
N THR A 26 -7.98 -4.18 0.43
CA THR A 26 -7.07 -4.05 -0.71
C THR A 26 -7.79 -4.33 -2.02
N CYS A 27 -8.58 -5.39 -2.09
CA CYS A 27 -9.39 -5.72 -3.27
C CYS A 27 -10.38 -4.59 -3.58
N GLY A 28 -11.07 -4.06 -2.57
CA GLY A 28 -11.98 -2.92 -2.73
C GLY A 28 -11.30 -1.68 -3.29
N TYR A 29 -10.11 -1.35 -2.79
CA TYR A 29 -9.30 -0.24 -3.31
C TYR A 29 -8.90 -0.47 -4.78
N VAL A 30 -8.44 -1.67 -5.13
CA VAL A 30 -8.08 -2.04 -6.51
C VAL A 30 -9.27 -1.91 -7.45
N CYS A 31 -10.45 -2.40 -7.07
CA CYS A 31 -11.67 -2.25 -7.89
C CYS A 31 -12.03 -0.77 -8.11
N ARG A 32 -11.94 0.07 -7.07
CA ARG A 32 -12.15 1.52 -7.19
C ARG A 32 -11.15 2.14 -8.17
N LEU A 33 -9.88 1.77 -8.07
CA LEU A 33 -8.81 2.26 -8.93
C LEU A 33 -9.04 1.86 -10.40
N LEU A 34 -9.37 0.60 -10.66
CA LEU A 34 -9.66 0.12 -12.01
C LEU A 34 -10.89 0.80 -12.62
N ASN A 35 -11.95 1.02 -11.83
CA ASN A 35 -13.13 1.75 -12.30
C ASN A 35 -12.82 3.21 -12.63
N HIS A 36 -12.00 3.89 -11.82
CA HIS A 36 -11.54 5.25 -12.11
C HIS A 36 -10.71 5.30 -13.39
N MET A 37 -9.76 4.37 -13.57
CA MET A 37 -8.97 4.27 -14.80
C MET A 37 -9.85 4.02 -16.04
N ALA A 38 -10.85 3.15 -15.93
CA ALA A 38 -11.77 2.87 -17.03
C ALA A 38 -12.64 4.09 -17.39
N ALA A 39 -13.13 4.83 -16.39
CA ALA A 39 -13.97 6.01 -16.59
C ALA A 39 -13.21 7.16 -17.28
N ASP A 40 -11.95 7.37 -16.89
CA ASP A 40 -11.14 8.51 -17.36
C ASP A 40 -10.19 8.13 -18.51
N GLY A 41 -10.21 6.88 -18.96
CA GLY A 41 -9.45 6.40 -20.11
C GLY A 41 -7.97 6.10 -19.83
N TYR A 42 -7.53 6.11 -18.56
CA TYR A 42 -6.16 5.79 -18.18
C TYR A 42 -5.80 4.32 -18.47
N ARG A 43 -4.58 4.11 -18.95
CA ARG A 43 -3.99 2.78 -19.20
C ARG A 43 -2.99 2.38 -18.12
N GLN A 44 -2.47 3.35 -17.37
CA GLN A 44 -1.46 3.12 -16.36
C GLN A 44 -1.73 3.94 -15.11
N CYS A 45 -1.63 3.29 -13.96
CA CYS A 45 -1.48 3.92 -12.65
C CYS A 45 -0.10 3.56 -12.09
N THR A 46 0.61 4.53 -11.50
CA THR A 46 1.93 4.29 -10.92
C THR A 46 2.14 5.19 -9.71
N PRO A 47 2.26 4.63 -8.50
CA PRO A 47 2.61 5.42 -7.33
C PRO A 47 4.10 5.77 -7.39
N VAL A 48 4.45 7.05 -7.22
CA VAL A 48 5.84 7.51 -7.21
C VAL A 48 6.11 8.32 -5.95
N ASN A 49 7.14 7.93 -5.20
CA ASN A 49 7.64 8.75 -4.09
C ASN A 49 8.66 9.75 -4.62
N ASP A 50 8.29 11.03 -4.71
CA ASP A 50 9.20 12.13 -5.06
C ASP A 50 9.82 12.79 -3.83
N ASP A 51 9.44 12.37 -2.62
CA ASP A 51 9.92 12.97 -1.38
C ASP A 51 11.18 12.25 -0.87
N PRO A 52 12.37 12.90 -0.97
CA PRO A 52 13.62 12.32 -0.51
C PRO A 52 13.72 12.27 1.02
N SER A 53 12.87 13.01 1.75
CA SER A 53 12.87 13.02 3.21
C SER A 53 12.11 11.84 3.83
N LEU A 54 11.38 11.08 3.00
CA LEU A 54 10.60 9.94 3.47
C LEU A 54 11.53 8.80 3.91
N ALA A 55 11.70 8.67 5.22
CA ALA A 55 12.44 7.55 5.81
C ALA A 55 11.77 6.21 5.49
N ALA A 56 12.58 5.23 5.09
CA ALA A 56 12.13 3.88 4.87
C ALA A 56 12.14 3.07 6.17
N GLU A 57 11.02 2.45 6.50
CA GLU A 57 10.83 1.59 7.67
C GLU A 57 10.70 0.11 7.23
N PRO A 58 11.06 -0.84 8.11
CA PRO A 58 10.76 -2.25 7.90
C PRO A 58 9.26 -2.48 7.68
N PHE A 59 8.91 -3.41 6.80
CA PHE A 59 7.51 -3.70 6.45
C PHE A 59 6.69 -4.29 7.61
N ILE A 60 7.36 -5.03 8.48
CA ILE A 60 6.79 -5.69 9.66
C ILE A 60 7.75 -5.48 10.82
N ASP A 61 7.19 -5.22 12.00
CA ASP A 61 7.94 -5.11 13.25
C ASP A 61 7.63 -6.33 14.16
N PHE A 62 8.45 -7.37 14.04
CA PHE A 62 8.30 -8.61 14.80
C PHE A 62 9.63 -9.01 15.45
N SER A 63 9.60 -9.45 16.71
CA SER A 63 10.78 -9.95 17.43
C SER A 63 11.14 -11.42 17.08
N SER A 64 10.25 -12.14 16.39
CA SER A 64 10.46 -13.53 15.98
C SER A 64 11.72 -13.70 15.14
N GLY A 65 12.67 -14.51 15.62
CA GLY A 65 13.99 -14.66 14.99
C GLY A 65 13.96 -15.12 13.53
N TYR A 66 12.98 -15.94 13.13
CA TYR A 66 12.83 -16.34 11.72
C TYR A 66 12.39 -15.18 10.81
N VAL A 67 11.56 -14.26 11.33
CA VAL A 67 11.16 -13.05 10.60
C VAL A 67 12.36 -12.13 10.48
N GLN A 68 13.08 -11.90 11.58
CA GLN A 68 14.29 -11.07 11.60
C GLN A 68 15.32 -11.51 10.56
N ARG A 69 15.54 -12.82 10.38
CA ARG A 69 16.42 -13.35 9.32
C ARG A 69 15.96 -13.00 7.91
N ALA A 70 14.66 -12.87 7.66
CA ALA A 70 14.08 -12.60 6.35
C ALA A 70 13.71 -11.12 6.12
N LEU A 71 13.81 -10.24 7.13
CA LEU A 71 13.38 -8.84 7.02
C LEU A 71 14.07 -8.08 5.87
N HIS A 72 15.33 -8.38 5.59
CA HIS A 72 16.09 -7.76 4.52
C HIS A 72 15.62 -8.17 3.11
N LEU A 73 14.85 -9.27 2.99
CA LEU A 73 14.26 -9.74 1.73
C LEU A 73 12.85 -9.17 1.52
N MET A 74 12.25 -8.57 2.55
CA MET A 74 10.91 -8.00 2.48
C MET A 74 10.94 -6.61 1.83
N PRO A 75 9.82 -6.15 1.24
CA PRO A 75 9.69 -4.76 0.84
C PRO A 75 9.92 -3.82 2.04
N ARG A 76 10.04 -2.53 1.76
CA ARG A 76 10.07 -1.47 2.79
C ARG A 76 8.84 -0.59 2.66
N GLN A 77 8.41 -0.02 3.77
CA GLN A 77 7.34 0.97 3.84
C GLN A 77 7.91 2.36 4.17
N GLY A 78 7.10 3.42 4.04
CA GLY A 78 7.48 4.76 4.45
C GLY A 78 7.02 5.08 5.88
N ALA A 79 7.65 6.07 6.50
CA ALA A 79 7.33 6.51 7.87
C ALA A 79 5.96 7.22 8.02
N ARG A 80 5.31 7.61 6.91
CA ARG A 80 4.02 8.31 6.88
C ARG A 80 3.15 7.91 5.69
N ALA A 81 1.86 8.22 5.77
CA ALA A 81 0.91 8.01 4.69
C ALA A 81 1.30 8.79 3.41
N PRO A 82 0.93 8.31 2.21
CA PRO A 82 0.23 7.04 1.93
C PRO A 82 1.16 5.81 1.91
N TRP A 83 2.45 5.98 2.19
CA TRP A 83 3.47 4.92 2.12
C TRP A 83 3.55 4.01 3.36
N LYS A 84 2.75 4.29 4.39
CA LYS A 84 2.77 3.57 5.68
C LYS A 84 1.59 2.62 5.83
N LEU A 85 1.87 1.41 6.28
CA LEU A 85 0.89 0.41 6.69
C LEU A 85 0.72 0.45 8.21
N TYR A 86 -0.46 0.87 8.69
CA TYR A 86 -0.68 1.11 10.12
C TYR A 86 -1.01 -0.14 10.96
N GLN A 87 -1.19 -1.32 10.32
CA GLN A 87 -1.65 -2.54 11.01
C GLN A 87 -2.90 -2.29 11.89
N ASN A 88 -3.80 -1.43 11.41
CA ASN A 88 -4.97 -0.97 12.14
C ASN A 88 -6.17 -0.88 11.19
N TYR A 89 -7.17 -1.72 11.43
CA TYR A 89 -8.32 -1.85 10.55
C TYR A 89 -9.10 -0.55 10.34
N ALA A 90 -9.33 0.24 11.39
CA ALA A 90 -10.11 1.48 11.27
C ALA A 90 -9.37 2.53 10.42
N ARG A 91 -8.06 2.70 10.64
CA ARG A 91 -7.22 3.60 9.82
C ARG A 91 -7.15 3.14 8.37
N ASP A 92 -6.96 1.84 8.16
CA ASP A 92 -6.85 1.27 6.82
C ASP A 92 -8.19 1.27 6.07
N LEU A 93 -9.31 1.13 6.78
CA LEU A 93 -10.64 1.31 6.21
C LEU A 93 -10.80 2.75 5.71
N ALA A 94 -10.43 3.73 6.52
CA ALA A 94 -10.51 5.13 6.13
C ALA A 94 -9.64 5.45 4.90
N SER A 95 -8.40 4.97 4.87
CA SER A 95 -7.49 5.22 3.75
C SER A 95 -7.86 4.45 2.48
N LEU A 96 -8.20 3.16 2.57
CA LEU A 96 -8.43 2.31 1.40
C LEU A 96 -9.85 2.40 0.85
N ARG A 97 -10.87 2.54 1.71
CA ARG A 97 -12.26 2.61 1.26
C ARG A 97 -12.68 4.02 0.87
N TRP A 98 -12.23 5.03 1.62
CA TRP A 98 -12.69 6.42 1.44
C TRP A 98 -11.59 7.39 1.03
N GLY A 99 -10.31 7.00 1.09
CA GLY A 99 -9.21 7.81 0.60
C GLY A 99 -9.34 8.12 -0.90
N ARG A 100 -8.80 9.27 -1.29
CA ARG A 100 -8.72 9.71 -2.68
C ARG A 100 -7.77 8.78 -3.45
N LEU A 101 -8.12 8.49 -4.71
CA LEU A 101 -7.23 7.74 -5.62
C LEU A 101 -6.18 8.66 -6.24
N ASP A 102 -6.56 9.90 -6.54
CA ASP A 102 -5.65 10.99 -6.88
C ASP A 102 -5.29 11.76 -5.59
N ASP A 103 -4.31 11.19 -4.89
CA ASP A 103 -3.80 11.63 -3.59
C ASP A 103 -2.50 12.44 -3.70
N GLY A 104 -2.10 12.79 -4.93
CA GLY A 104 -0.87 13.53 -5.24
C GLY A 104 0.38 12.66 -5.37
N VAL A 105 0.35 11.37 -5.05
CA VAL A 105 1.46 10.43 -5.33
C VAL A 105 1.14 9.45 -6.45
N MET A 106 -0.15 9.16 -6.67
CA MET A 106 -0.60 8.32 -7.78
C MET A 106 -0.54 9.09 -9.09
N ARG A 107 0.25 8.60 -10.05
CA ARG A 107 0.31 9.16 -11.41
C ARG A 107 -0.50 8.31 -12.36
N PHE A 108 -1.41 8.95 -13.09
CA PHE A 108 -2.24 8.34 -14.12
C PHE A 108 -1.75 8.73 -15.52
N ARG A 109 -1.83 7.79 -16.46
CA ARG A 109 -1.49 7.97 -17.88
C ARG A 109 -2.43 7.15 -18.76
#